data_AF-A0A3B8ZCY7-F1
#
_entry.id   AF-A0A3B8ZCY7-F1
#
_cell.length_a   1.000
_cell.length_b   1.000
_cell.length_c   1.000
_cell.angle_alpha   90.00
_cell.angle_beta   90.00
_cell.angle_gamma   90.00
#
_symmetry.space_group_name_H-M   'P 1'
#
loop_
_entity.id
_entity.type
_entity.pdbx_description
1 polymer ?
#
loop_
_entity_poly.entity_id
_entity_poly.type
_entity_poly.pdbx_seq_one_letter_code
_entity_poly.pdbx_strand_id
1 'polypeptide(L)'
;MLTHYGFESGFDSHKIGFRVFTMLLTGSYRRNLDDKMRLALPKPLREALGSPHPISLFLAPGTDQSLAIYPLGVLEQIGTALGALSPACKES
;
A
#
# COMPACT_ATOMS: atom_id res chain seq x y z
N MET A 1 -7.79 -32.97 -5.56
CA MET A 1 -7.61 -31.94 -4.53
C MET A 1 -6.83 -30.81 -5.17
N LEU A 2 -7.53 -29.84 -5.78
CA LEU A 2 -6.96 -28.70 -6.51
C LEU A 2 -7.46 -27.44 -5.80
N THR A 3 -6.57 -26.72 -5.14
CA THR A 3 -6.90 -25.46 -4.46
C THR A 3 -6.97 -24.37 -5.52
N HIS A 4 -8.18 -23.99 -5.91
CA HIS A 4 -8.42 -22.79 -6.72
C HIS A 4 -8.03 -21.57 -5.89
N TYR A 5 -6.86 -21.00 -6.15
CA TYR A 5 -6.52 -19.65 -5.68
C TYR A 5 -7.16 -18.65 -6.64
N GLY A 6 -8.47 -18.47 -6.49
CA GLY A 6 -9.23 -17.45 -7.21
C GLY A 6 -8.99 -16.09 -6.57
N PHE A 7 -8.19 -15.24 -7.21
CA PHE A 7 -8.17 -13.82 -6.92
C PHE A 7 -9.39 -13.19 -7.60
N GLU A 8 -10.52 -13.17 -6.90
CA GLU A 8 -11.68 -12.41 -7.31
C GLU A 8 -11.45 -10.93 -6.97
N SER A 9 -10.95 -10.15 -7.93
CA SER A 9 -11.07 -8.70 -7.88
C SER A 9 -12.53 -8.29 -8.19
N GLY A 10 -13.44 -8.66 -7.29
CA GLY A 10 -14.83 -8.24 -7.31
C GLY A 10 -14.98 -6.94 -6.53
N PHE A 11 -14.70 -5.80 -7.16
CA PHE A 11 -15.02 -4.48 -6.59
C PHE A 11 -16.50 -4.18 -6.87
N ASP A 12 -17.38 -4.82 -6.09
CA ASP A 12 -18.83 -4.71 -6.21
C ASP A 12 -19.29 -3.30 -5.80
N SER A 13 -19.69 -2.50 -6.79
CA SER A 13 -19.87 -1.04 -6.67
C SER A 13 -21.24 -0.62 -6.12
N HIS A 14 -22.08 -1.58 -5.69
CA HIS A 14 -23.49 -1.33 -5.39
C HIS A 14 -23.87 -1.29 -3.89
N LYS A 15 -22.92 -1.49 -2.98
CA LYS A 15 -23.14 -1.25 -1.55
C LYS A 15 -21.99 -0.44 -0.99
N ILE A 16 -22.34 0.61 -0.27
CA ILE A 16 -21.45 1.58 0.40
C ILE A 16 -21.03 2.69 -0.56
N GLY A 17 -21.34 3.94 -0.21
CA GLY A 17 -21.00 5.14 -0.96
C GLY A 17 -19.49 5.42 -0.98
N PHE A 18 -18.74 4.55 -1.66
CA PHE A 18 -17.35 4.75 -1.99
C PHE A 18 -17.29 5.46 -3.34
N ARG A 19 -17.13 6.79 -3.29
CA ARG A 19 -16.72 7.57 -4.47
C ARG A 19 -15.50 6.87 -5.05
N VAL A 20 -15.57 6.44 -6.31
CA VAL A 20 -14.41 5.93 -7.05
C VAL A 20 -13.30 6.99 -6.93
N PHE A 21 -12.29 6.75 -6.09
CA PHE A 21 -11.08 7.56 -6.02
C PHE A 21 -10.20 7.21 -7.22
N THR A 22 -10.72 7.44 -8.43
CA THR A 22 -9.98 7.34 -9.69
C THR A 22 -9.13 8.60 -9.85
N MET A 23 -8.14 8.74 -8.98
CA MET A 23 -6.77 9.06 -9.35
C MET A 23 -5.89 8.50 -8.23
N LEU A 24 -5.24 7.38 -8.55
CA LEU A 24 -4.23 6.71 -7.74
C LEU A 24 -3.17 7.72 -7.27
N LEU A 25 -2.43 7.37 -6.21
CA LEU A 25 -1.29 8.10 -5.64
C LEU A 25 -0.28 8.56 -6.71
N THR A 26 -0.61 9.61 -7.44
CA THR A 26 0.05 10.08 -8.65
C THR A 26 0.42 11.55 -8.48
N GLY A 27 1.47 11.96 -9.17
CA GLY A 27 2.05 13.28 -9.04
C GLY A 27 3.29 13.31 -8.15
N SER A 28 4.07 14.37 -8.31
CA SER A 28 5.32 14.59 -7.58
C SER A 28 5.15 15.76 -6.63
N TYR A 29 5.38 15.52 -5.34
CA TYR A 29 5.23 16.52 -4.29
C TYR A 29 6.58 16.80 -3.65
N ARG A 30 7.14 17.99 -3.90
CA ARG A 30 8.37 18.41 -3.22
C ARG A 30 8.05 18.80 -1.77
N ARG A 31 8.71 18.15 -0.81
CA ARG A 31 8.60 18.43 0.62
C ARG A 31 9.97 18.35 1.27
N ASN A 32 10.17 19.16 2.30
CA ASN A 32 11.31 19.05 3.19
C ASN A 32 10.93 18.15 4.36
N LEU A 33 11.91 17.43 4.88
CA LEU A 33 11.80 16.78 6.18
C LEU A 33 11.95 17.83 7.27
N ASP A 34 11.20 17.67 8.35
CA ASP A 34 11.41 18.47 9.55
C ASP A 34 12.63 17.97 10.35
N ASP A 35 12.98 18.67 11.44
CA ASP A 35 14.11 18.31 12.32
C ASP A 35 13.99 16.92 12.95
N LYS A 36 12.80 16.33 12.92
CA LYS A 36 12.48 15.00 13.45
C LYS A 36 12.33 13.97 12.34
N MET A 37 12.81 14.28 11.13
CA MET A 37 12.74 13.41 9.95
C MET A 37 11.30 13.04 9.57
N ARG A 38 10.33 13.91 9.86
CA ARG A 38 8.93 13.67 9.49
C ARG A 38 8.65 14.26 8.13
N LEU A 39 7.88 13.51 7.34
CA LEU A 39 7.36 13.95 6.05
C LEU A 39 5.90 14.38 6.21
N ALA A 40 5.61 15.64 5.92
CA ALA A 40 4.23 16.11 5.87
C ALA A 40 3.50 15.52 4.66
N LEU A 41 2.55 14.62 4.89
CA LEU A 41 1.76 13.99 3.82
C LEU A 41 0.89 15.05 3.11
N PRO A 42 0.97 15.17 1.77
CA PRO A 42 0.12 16.07 1.01
C PRO A 42 -1.37 15.80 1.24
N LYS A 43 -2.18 16.88 1.32
CA LYS A 43 -3.63 16.78 1.54
C LYS A 43 -4.34 15.81 0.58
N PRO A 44 -4.08 15.83 -0.75
CA PRO A 44 -4.74 14.90 -1.67
C PRO A 44 -4.41 13.43 -1.37
N LEU A 45 -3.17 13.14 -0.99
CA LEU A 45 -2.72 11.79 -0.63
C LEU A 45 -3.37 11.32 0.68
N ARG A 46 -3.48 12.21 1.66
CA ARG A 46 -4.17 11.91 2.92
C ARG A 46 -5.67 11.62 2.72
N GLU A 47 -6.33 12.34 1.81
CA GLU A 47 -7.73 12.09 1.48
C GLU A 47 -7.91 10.75 0.74
N ALA A 48 -6.99 10.41 -0.16
CA ALA A 48 -7.01 9.15 -0.90
C ALA A 48 -6.75 7.92 -0.01
N LEU A 49 -5.92 8.04 1.03
CA LEU A 49 -5.64 6.95 1.98
C LEU A 49 -6.79 6.67 2.96
N GLY A 50 -7.85 7.49 2.96
CA GLY A 50 -9.00 7.36 3.85
C GLY A 50 -8.85 8.09 5.18
N SER A 51 -9.97 8.53 5.74
CA SER A 51 -10.10 9.18 7.05
C SER A 51 -11.05 8.32 7.90
N PRO A 52 -10.79 8.07 9.20
CA PRO A 52 -10.11 8.98 10.13
C PRO A 52 -8.78 8.48 10.71
N HIS A 53 -8.01 9.44 11.20
CA HIS A 53 -6.74 9.25 11.89
C HIS A 53 -6.86 8.37 13.15
N PRO A 54 -5.78 7.64 13.50
CA PRO A 54 -4.46 7.62 12.85
C PRO A 54 -4.35 6.59 11.72
N ILE A 55 -3.78 7.00 10.58
CA ILE A 55 -3.46 6.09 9.47
C ILE A 55 -2.06 5.52 9.73
N SER A 56 -1.96 4.21 9.98
CA SER A 56 -0.67 3.52 10.12
C SER A 56 -0.06 3.25 8.75
N LEU A 57 1.09 3.90 8.49
CA LEU A 57 1.87 3.72 7.27
C LEU A 57 3.23 3.14 7.61
N PHE A 58 3.69 2.25 6.74
CA PHE A 58 4.95 1.54 6.89
C PHE A 58 5.92 1.99 5.81
N LEU A 59 7.18 2.15 6.20
CA LEU A 59 8.26 2.58 5.32
C LEU A 59 9.17 1.39 5.01
N ALA A 60 9.51 1.21 3.74
CA ALA A 60 10.48 0.22 3.30
C ALA A 60 11.47 0.81 2.28
N PRO A 61 12.67 0.24 2.14
CA PRO A 61 13.57 0.58 1.06
C PRO A 61 12.90 0.32 -0.30
N GLY A 62 12.90 1.32 -1.17
CA GLY A 62 12.48 1.21 -2.57
C GLY A 62 13.66 0.99 -3.51
N THR A 63 13.41 1.08 -4.81
CA THR A 63 14.47 1.05 -5.82
C THR A 63 15.19 2.42 -5.91
N ASP A 64 16.37 2.46 -6.50
CA ASP A 64 17.02 3.73 -6.89
C ASP A 64 17.19 4.74 -5.73
N GLN A 65 17.60 4.26 -4.54
CA GLN A 65 17.77 5.06 -3.32
C GLN A 65 16.48 5.78 -2.86
N SER A 66 15.32 5.21 -3.20
CA SER A 66 14.02 5.72 -2.76
C SER A 66 13.52 4.99 -1.50
N LEU A 67 12.49 5.59 -0.90
CA LEU A 67 11.71 4.96 0.15
C LEU A 67 10.29 4.77 -0.36
N ALA A 68 9.75 3.58 -0.14
CA ALA A 68 8.38 3.23 -0.46
C ALA A 68 7.51 3.26 0.80
N ILE A 69 6.27 3.72 0.66
CA ILE A 69 5.30 3.83 1.75
C ILE A 69 4.11 2.93 1.44
N TYR A 70 3.75 2.08 2.40
CA TYR A 70 2.66 1.12 2.26
C TYR A 70 1.65 1.22 3.42
N PRO A 71 0.34 1.12 3.16
CA PRO A 71 -0.64 0.73 4.16
C PRO A 71 -0.38 -0.70 4.65
N LEU A 72 -0.74 -1.02 5.90
CA LEU A 72 -0.50 -2.34 6.50
C LEU A 72 -0.99 -3.50 5.62
N GLY A 73 -2.26 -3.47 5.20
CA GLY A 73 -2.84 -4.57 4.43
C GLY A 73 -2.15 -4.81 3.09
N VAL A 74 -1.58 -3.76 2.46
CA VAL A 74 -0.79 -3.91 1.23
C VAL A 74 0.56 -4.55 1.53
N LEU A 75 1.21 -4.12 2.62
CA LEU A 75 2.50 -4.68 3.02
C LEU A 75 2.40 -6.18 3.35
N GLU A 76 1.34 -6.59 4.05
CA GLU A 76 1.08 -8.01 4.38
C GLU A 76 0.86 -8.85 3.12
N GLN A 77 0.13 -8.33 2.13
CA GLN A 77 -0.06 -8.99 0.84
C GLN A 77 1.25 -9.17 0.08
N ILE A 78 2.09 -8.12 0.04
CA ILE A 78 3.42 -8.20 -0.59
C ILE A 78 4.28 -9.23 0.13
N GLY A 79 4.33 -9.20 1.46
CA GLY A 79 5.08 -10.17 2.26
C GLY A 79 4.64 -11.61 2.01
N THR A 80 3.32 -11.84 1.93
CA THR A 80 2.74 -13.15 1.61
C THR A 80 3.13 -13.62 0.21
N ALA A 81 2.98 -12.74 -0.79
CA ALA A 81 3.33 -13.05 -2.18
C ALA A 81 4.82 -13.36 -2.34
N LEU A 82 5.70 -12.56 -1.73
CA LEU A 82 7.14 -12.79 -1.74
C LEU A 82 7.54 -14.05 -0.99
N GLY A 83 6.88 -14.34 0.13
CA GLY A 83 7.09 -15.57 0.89
C GLY A 83 6.78 -16.82 0.06
N ALA A 84 5.68 -16.81 -0.70
CA ALA A 84 5.30 -17.91 -1.59
C ALA A 84 6.29 -18.12 -2.75
N LEU A 85 6.93 -17.05 -3.22
CA LEU A 85 7.93 -17.10 -4.29
C LEU A 85 9.36 -17.34 -3.76
N SER A 86 9.54 -17.36 -2.45
CA SER A 86 10.86 -17.49 -1.83
C SER A 86 11.46 -18.88 -2.12
N PRO A 87 12.68 -18.96 -2.67
CA PRO A 87 13.37 -20.22 -2.90
C PRO A 87 13.69 -20.96 -1.58
N ALA A 88 13.78 -20.24 -0.45
CA ALA A 88 14.01 -20.83 0.87
C ALA A 88 12.85 -21.73 1.35
N CYS A 89 11.68 -21.66 0.71
CA CYS A 89 10.52 -22.50 1.02
C CYS A 89 10.53 -23.85 0.25
N LYS A 90 11.48 -24.07 -0.67
CA LYS A 90 11.56 -25.27 -1.53
C LYS A 90 12.49 -26.38 -1.01
N GLU A 91 13.15 -26.20 0.13
CA GLU A 91 14.21 -27.11 0.60
C GLU A 91 13.86 -27.92 1.86
N SER A 92 12.56 -28.08 2.17
CA SER A 92 12.08 -28.92 3.27
C SER A 92 11.20 -30.07 2.81
#